data_AF-A0A356N7K5-F1
#
_entry.id   AF-A0A356N7K5-F1
#
_cell.length_a   1.000
_cell.length_b   1.000
_cell.length_c   1.000
_cell.angle_alpha   90.00
_cell.angle_beta   90.00
_cell.angle_gamma   90.00
#
_symmetry.space_group_name_H-M   'P 1'
#
loop_
_entity.id
_entity.type
_entity.pdbx_description
1 polymer ?
#
loop_
_entity_poly.entity_id
_entity_poly.type
_entity_poly.pdbx_seq_one_letter_code
_entity_poly.pdbx_strand_id
1 'polypeptide(L)'
;MAPLTNKLLAVQYTLKGPGLSPTDGVQATTMLEKLISQLIGVLTIIAVIFFIVQIILAGYGFMSTQGDEKKLEMNRSKLTNGVLGLFIVVIAIGLGTLISKLLGLNNPLDLQTMFTNMGL
;
A
#
# COMPACT_ATOMS: atom_id res chain seq x y z
N MET A 1 -51.65 21.20 -31.69
CA MET A 1 -51.61 20.00 -30.83
C MET A 1 -50.16 19.58 -30.71
N ALA A 2 -49.42 20.05 -29.71
CA ALA A 2 -48.01 19.67 -29.52
C ALA A 2 -47.96 18.45 -28.59
N PRO A 3 -47.29 17.35 -28.96
CA PRO A 3 -47.17 16.21 -28.08
C PRO A 3 -46.27 16.61 -26.92
N LEU A 4 -46.81 16.60 -25.69
CA LEU A 4 -46.05 16.65 -24.45
C LEU A 4 -45.25 15.34 -24.33
N THR A 5 -44.23 15.19 -25.19
CA THR A 5 -43.25 14.12 -25.07
C THR A 5 -42.56 14.34 -23.74
N ASN A 6 -42.83 13.40 -22.88
CA ASN A 6 -42.68 13.44 -21.45
C ASN A 6 -41.19 13.46 -21.08
N LYS A 7 -40.55 14.63 -21.18
CA LYS A 7 -39.16 14.87 -20.76
C LYS A 7 -38.95 14.65 -19.26
N LEU A 8 -40.02 14.48 -18.48
CA LEU A 8 -39.98 14.15 -17.06
C LEU A 8 -39.87 12.63 -16.78
N LEU A 9 -40.15 11.77 -17.78
CA LEU A 9 -39.94 10.32 -17.68
C LEU A 9 -38.60 9.85 -18.23
N ALA A 10 -37.86 10.71 -18.95
CA ALA A 10 -36.55 10.38 -19.50
C ALA A 10 -35.38 10.66 -18.55
N VAL A 11 -35.63 11.38 -17.43
CA VAL A 11 -34.64 11.52 -16.38
C VAL A 11 -34.69 10.26 -15.52
N GLN A 12 -33.89 9.27 -15.90
CA GLN A 12 -33.54 8.17 -15.00
C GLN A 12 -32.82 8.79 -13.81
N TYR A 13 -33.55 9.01 -12.72
CA TYR A 13 -32.93 9.15 -11.42
C TYR A 13 -32.37 7.78 -11.06
N THR A 14 -31.10 7.54 -11.38
CA THR A 14 -30.40 6.47 -10.68
C THR A 14 -30.35 6.89 -9.22
N LEU A 15 -31.19 6.27 -8.40
CA LEU A 15 -31.16 6.45 -6.96
C LEU A 15 -29.89 5.78 -6.44
N LYS A 16 -28.75 6.45 -6.65
CA LYS A 16 -27.51 6.11 -5.98
C LYS A 16 -27.64 6.67 -4.57
N GLY A 17 -28.24 5.87 -3.69
CA GLY A 17 -28.23 6.16 -2.26
C GLY A 17 -26.78 6.29 -1.77
N PRO A 18 -26.52 6.87 -0.60
CA PRO A 18 -25.18 6.91 0.01
C PRO A 18 -24.65 5.52 0.43
N GLY A 19 -25.18 4.44 -0.16
CA GLY A 19 -24.79 3.05 0.03
C GLY A 19 -24.54 2.34 -1.30
N LEU A 20 -23.73 1.28 -1.22
CA LEU A 20 -23.13 0.52 -2.31
C LEU A 20 -24.19 0.11 -3.36
N SER A 21 -24.01 0.57 -4.61
CA SER A 21 -24.83 0.13 -5.74
C SER A 21 -24.30 -1.23 -6.24
N PRO A 22 -25.16 -2.28 -6.37
CA PRO A 22 -24.72 -3.62 -6.70
C PRO A 22 -24.36 -3.82 -8.19
N THR A 23 -24.50 -2.79 -9.03
CA THR A 23 -24.03 -2.80 -10.43
C THR A 23 -22.49 -2.68 -10.52
N ASP A 24 -21.82 -2.50 -9.39
CA ASP A 24 -20.42 -2.11 -9.29
C ASP A 24 -19.55 -3.17 -8.59
N GLY A 25 -19.53 -4.42 -9.09
CA GLY A 25 -18.51 -5.41 -8.67
C GLY A 25 -17.07 -4.88 -8.80
N VAL A 26 -16.91 -3.87 -9.65
CA VAL A 26 -15.69 -3.08 -9.90
C VAL A 26 -15.38 -2.03 -8.82
N GLN A 27 -16.36 -1.50 -8.07
CA GLN A 27 -16.08 -0.48 -7.03
C GLN A 27 -15.48 -1.09 -5.75
N ALA A 28 -15.82 -2.34 -5.42
CA ALA A 28 -15.28 -3.02 -4.26
C ALA A 28 -13.78 -3.29 -4.40
N THR A 29 -13.32 -3.66 -5.61
CA THR A 29 -11.89 -3.82 -5.89
C THR A 29 -11.20 -2.47 -5.75
N THR A 30 -11.63 -1.42 -6.46
CA THR A 30 -10.96 -0.10 -6.38
C THR A 30 -10.87 0.47 -4.95
N MET A 31 -11.90 0.30 -4.12
CA MET A 31 -11.85 0.73 -2.71
C MET A 31 -10.83 -0.06 -1.90
N LEU A 32 -10.78 -1.39 -2.08
CA LEU A 32 -9.82 -2.26 -1.40
C LEU A 32 -8.38 -1.94 -1.85
N GLU A 33 -8.16 -1.74 -3.14
CA GLU A 33 -6.85 -1.35 -3.69
C GLU A 33 -6.35 -0.05 -3.08
N LYS A 34 -7.21 0.97 -3.01
CA LYS A 34 -6.89 2.26 -2.42
C LYS A 34 -6.58 2.13 -0.93
N LEU A 35 -7.36 1.33 -0.20
CA LEU A 35 -7.13 1.08 1.22
C LEU A 35 -5.78 0.41 1.44
N ILE A 36 -5.48 -0.67 0.73
CA ILE A 36 -4.20 -1.40 0.88
C ILE A 36 -3.03 -0.52 0.44
N SER A 37 -3.14 0.21 -0.68
CA SER A 37 -2.10 1.13 -1.13
C SER A 37 -1.81 2.22 -0.09
N GLN A 38 -2.85 2.77 0.55
CA GLN A 38 -2.69 3.76 1.61
C GLN A 38 -2.05 3.13 2.86
N LEU A 39 -2.46 1.91 3.24
CA LEU A 39 -1.86 1.18 4.35
C LEU A 39 -0.37 0.90 4.12
N ILE A 40 0.02 0.44 2.92
CA ILE A 40 1.43 0.22 2.57
C ILE A 40 2.22 1.54 2.64
N GLY A 41 1.64 2.64 2.15
CA GLY A 41 2.25 3.97 2.25
C GLY A 41 2.52 4.37 3.70
N VAL A 42 1.52 4.21 4.58
CA VAL A 42 1.64 4.50 6.02
C VAL A 42 2.66 3.58 6.69
N LEU A 43 2.62 2.27 6.42
CA LEU A 43 3.57 1.31 6.96
C LEU A 43 5.01 1.62 6.53
N THR A 44 5.21 2.10 5.31
CA THR A 44 6.54 2.49 4.81
C THR A 44 7.08 3.68 5.59
N ILE A 45 6.25 4.70 5.86
CA ILE A 45 6.64 5.86 6.68
C ILE A 45 6.99 5.40 8.11
N ILE A 46 6.16 4.54 8.70
CA ILE A 46 6.42 3.98 10.03
C ILE A 46 7.74 3.19 10.05
N ALA A 47 8.02 2.40 9.02
CA ALA A 47 9.26 1.63 8.91
C ALA A 47 10.49 2.53 8.89
N VAL A 48 10.45 3.64 8.14
CA VAL A 48 11.55 4.62 8.10
C VAL A 48 11.75 5.29 9.47
N ILE A 49 10.68 5.71 10.13
CA ILE A 49 10.76 6.31 11.47
C ILE A 49 11.35 5.31 12.47
N PHE A 50 10.87 4.08 12.45
CA PHE A 50 11.36 3.01 13.32
C PHE A 50 12.84 2.70 13.07
N PHE A 51 13.27 2.70 11.81
CA PHE A 51 14.66 2.53 11.42
C PHE A 51 15.57 3.63 12.00
N ILE A 52 15.14 4.89 11.91
CA ILE A 52 15.88 6.02 12.49
C ILE A 52 16.05 5.84 14.01
N VAL A 53 14.97 5.49 14.71
CA VAL A 53 15.01 5.24 16.16
C VAL A 53 15.97 4.09 16.49
N GLN A 54 15.90 2.98 15.76
CA GLN A 54 16.81 1.85 15.95
C GLN A 54 18.28 2.21 15.74
N ILE A 55 18.60 2.99 14.70
CA ILE A 55 19.98 3.44 14.46
C ILE A 55 20.49 4.29 15.62
N ILE A 56 19.68 5.24 16.10
CA ILE A 56 20.08 6.10 17.22
C ILE A 56 20.33 5.26 18.48
N LEU A 57 19.42 4.34 18.80
CA LEU A 57 19.56 3.45 19.95
C LEU A 57 20.76 2.51 19.82
N ALA A 58 21.02 1.99 18.62
CA ALA A 58 22.20 1.17 18.35
C ALA A 58 23.48 1.99 18.52
N GLY A 59 23.52 3.23 18.02
CA GLY A 59 24.66 4.15 18.16
C GLY A 59 24.98 4.47 19.62
N TYR A 60 23.97 4.84 20.42
CA TYR A 60 24.14 5.01 21.86
C TYR A 60 24.62 3.73 22.54
N GLY A 61 24.05 2.58 22.15
CA GLY A 61 24.49 1.27 22.61
C GLY A 61 25.98 1.05 22.36
N PHE A 62 26.45 1.29 21.13
CA PHE A 62 27.85 1.15 20.73
C PHE A 62 28.78 2.07 21.52
N MET A 63 28.38 3.31 21.80
CA MET A 63 29.19 4.20 22.64
C MET A 63 29.27 3.70 24.10
N SER A 64 28.24 3.01 24.58
CA SER A 64 28.18 2.48 25.96
C SER A 64 28.90 1.14 26.17
N THR A 65 29.39 0.49 25.11
CA THR A 65 30.13 -0.77 25.22
C THR A 65 31.56 -0.52 25.67
N GLN A 66 31.75 -0.37 26.98
CA GLN A 66 33.05 -0.14 27.64
C GLN A 66 33.92 -1.42 27.67
N GLY A 67 34.15 -2.07 26.52
CA GLY A 67 34.99 -3.28 26.41
C GLY A 67 34.28 -4.63 26.63
N ASP A 68 32.96 -4.63 26.80
CA ASP A 68 32.14 -5.85 26.87
C ASP A 68 31.77 -6.34 25.46
N GLU A 69 32.47 -7.38 24.98
CA GLU A 69 32.27 -7.96 23.64
C GLU A 69 30.82 -8.43 23.39
N LYS A 70 30.14 -8.96 24.42
CA LYS A 70 28.75 -9.42 24.27
C LYS A 70 27.81 -8.27 23.93
N LYS A 71 28.01 -7.12 24.58
CA LYS A 71 27.20 -5.92 24.29
C LYS A 71 27.51 -5.36 22.91
N LEU A 72 28.78 -5.43 22.48
CA LEU A 72 29.20 -4.99 21.15
C LEU A 72 28.52 -5.83 20.06
N GLU A 73 28.52 -7.15 20.22
CA GLU A 73 27.89 -8.07 19.28
C GLU A 73 26.36 -7.88 19.21
N MET A 74 25.71 -7.71 20.36
CA MET A 74 24.28 -7.42 20.43
C MET A 74 23.93 -6.10 19.70
N ASN A 75 24.73 -5.06 19.87
CA ASN A 75 24.49 -3.76 19.23
C ASN A 75 24.78 -3.79 17.72
N ARG A 76 25.78 -4.56 17.28
CA ARG A 76 26.00 -4.89 15.86
C ARG A 76 24.77 -5.55 15.26
N SER A 77 24.25 -6.58 15.92
CA SER A 77 23.05 -7.28 15.46
C SER A 77 21.84 -6.35 15.33
N LYS A 78 21.62 -5.46 16.31
CA LYS A 78 20.54 -4.45 16.23
C LYS A 78 20.67 -3.53 15.01
N LEU A 79 21.88 -3.05 14.72
CA LEU A 79 22.14 -2.21 13.55
C LEU A 79 21.86 -2.98 12.25
N THR A 80 22.40 -4.20 12.13
CA THR A 80 22.21 -5.03 10.94
C THR A 80 20.74 -5.37 10.73
N ASN A 81 20.02 -5.75 11.79
CA ASN A 81 18.59 -6.08 11.71
C ASN A 81 17.74 -4.85 11.32
N GLY A 82 18.08 -3.67 11.83
CA GLY A 82 17.43 -2.42 11.41
C GLY A 82 17.62 -2.14 9.92
N VAL A 83 18.87 -2.24 9.43
CA VAL A 83 19.19 -2.06 8.00
C VAL A 83 18.51 -3.11 7.14
N LEU A 84 18.53 -4.38 7.57
CA LEU A 84 17.89 -5.48 6.85
C LEU A 84 16.38 -5.25 6.74
N GLY A 85 15.74 -4.78 7.81
CA GLY A 85 14.31 -4.47 7.83
C GLY A 85 13.94 -3.38 6.82
N LEU A 86 14.68 -2.27 6.79
CA LEU A 86 14.45 -1.21 5.80
C LEU A 86 14.72 -1.70 4.38
N PHE A 87 15.81 -2.45 4.18
CA PHE A 87 16.18 -2.99 2.88
C PHE A 87 15.09 -3.91 2.30
N ILE A 88 14.50 -4.77 3.12
CA ILE A 88 13.39 -5.65 2.73
C ILE A 88 12.17 -4.83 2.27
N VAL A 89 11.81 -3.76 2.98
CA VAL A 89 10.67 -2.90 2.62
C VAL A 89 10.89 -2.23 1.26
N VAL A 90 12.09 -1.70 1.01
CA VAL A 90 12.43 -1.07 -0.28
C VAL A 90 12.37 -2.08 -1.42
N ILE A 91 12.92 -3.28 -1.22
CA ILE A 91 12.89 -4.35 -2.21
C ILE A 91 11.45 -4.79 -2.48
N ALA A 92 10.62 -4.96 -1.45
CA ALA A 92 9.24 -5.41 -1.61
C ALA A 92 8.44 -4.47 -2.52
N ILE A 93 8.60 -3.15 -2.33
CA ILE A 93 7.97 -2.15 -3.19
C ILE A 93 8.53 -2.21 -4.62
N GLY A 94 9.86 -2.26 -4.75
CA GLY A 94 10.53 -2.33 -6.05
C GLY A 94 10.13 -3.57 -6.87
N LEU A 95 10.08 -4.74 -6.22
CA LEU A 95 9.62 -5.99 -6.83
C LEU A 95 8.14 -5.92 -7.19
N GLY A 96 7.29 -5.37 -6.30
CA GLY A 96 5.88 -5.15 -6.58
C GLY A 96 5.69 -4.33 -7.85
N THR A 97 6.36 -3.16 -7.95
CA THR A 97 6.28 -2.30 -9.14
C THR A 97 6.83 -2.98 -10.40
N LEU A 98 7.90 -3.76 -10.29
CA LEU A 98 8.46 -4.51 -11.41
C LEU A 98 7.46 -5.53 -11.97
N ILE A 99 6.86 -6.33 -11.08
CA ILE A 99 5.86 -7.34 -11.44
C ILE A 99 4.63 -6.66 -12.06
N SER A 100 4.20 -5.53 -11.50
CA SER A 100 3.07 -4.74 -12.05
C SER A 100 3.30 -4.36 -13.50
N LYS A 101 4.50 -3.83 -13.80
CA LYS A 101 4.85 -3.39 -15.16
C LYS A 101 4.93 -4.56 -16.13
N LEU A 102 5.44 -5.71 -15.69
CA LEU A 102 5.48 -6.94 -16.50
C LEU A 102 4.08 -7.44 -16.85
N LEU A 103 3.11 -7.27 -15.95
CA LEU A 103 1.70 -7.65 -16.14
C LEU A 103 0.88 -6.56 -16.86
N GLY A 104 1.48 -5.43 -17.26
CA GLY A 104 0.78 -4.32 -17.91
C GLY A 104 -0.09 -3.47 -16.98
N LEU A 105 0.14 -3.55 -15.67
CA LEU A 105 -0.61 -2.84 -14.64
C LEU A 105 0.09 -1.54 -14.25
N ASN A 106 -0.70 -0.52 -13.93
CA ASN A 106 -0.16 0.75 -13.44
C ASN A 106 0.40 0.63 -12.02
N ASN A 107 -0.17 -0.25 -11.20
CA ASN A 107 0.18 -0.45 -9.79
C ASN A 107 0.16 -1.94 -9.39
N PRO A 108 0.91 -2.34 -8.35
CA PRO A 108 1.00 -3.75 -7.90
C PRO A 108 -0.29 -4.33 -7.36
N LEU A 109 -1.23 -3.46 -7.04
CA LEU A 109 -2.50 -3.82 -6.46
C LEU A 109 -3.66 -3.41 -7.35
N ASP A 110 -3.46 -3.17 -8.65
CA ASP A 110 -4.56 -2.86 -9.56
C ASP A 110 -5.32 -4.15 -9.90
N LEU A 111 -6.17 -4.59 -8.97
CA LEU A 111 -6.96 -5.80 -9.07
C LEU A 111 -7.96 -5.67 -10.24
N GLN A 112 -8.58 -4.52 -10.42
CA GLN A 112 -9.55 -4.30 -11.49
C GLN A 112 -9.00 -4.67 -12.87
N THR A 113 -7.81 -4.19 -13.21
CA THR A 113 -7.16 -4.53 -14.49
C THR A 113 -6.71 -5.99 -14.55
N MET A 114 -6.32 -6.60 -13.42
CA MET A 114 -6.05 -8.04 -13.35
C MET A 114 -7.29 -8.88 -13.68
N PHE A 115 -8.44 -8.58 -13.07
CA PHE A 115 -9.70 -9.30 -13.33
C PHE A 115 -10.15 -9.13 -14.79
N THR A 116 -10.08 -7.90 -15.30
CA THR A 116 -10.44 -7.58 -16.70
C THR A 116 -9.56 -8.35 -17.70
N ASN A 117 -8.25 -8.43 -17.45
CA ASN A 117 -7.30 -9.17 -18.31
C ASN A 117 -7.48 -10.68 -18.23
N MET A 118 -8.11 -11.20 -17.17
CA MET A 118 -8.44 -12.62 -16.99
C MET A 118 -9.80 -13.01 -17.59
N GLY A 119 -10.51 -12.05 -18.21
CA GLY A 119 -11.81 -12.31 -18.85
C GLY A 119 -12.95 -12.56 -17.87
N LEU A 120 -12.82 -12.06 -16.62
CA LEU A 120 -13.81 -12.14 -15.55
C LEU A 120 -14.45 -10.76 -15.29
#